data_AF-A0A7J0F4P6-F1
#
_entry.id   AF-A0A7J0F4P6-F1
#
_cell.length_a   1.000
_cell.length_b   1.000
_cell.length_c   1.000
_cell.angle_alpha   90.00
_cell.angle_beta   90.00
_cell.angle_gamma   90.00
#
_symmetry.space_group_name_H-M   'P 1'
#
loop_
_entity.id
_entity.type
_entity.pdbx_description
1 polymer ?
#
loop_
_entity_poly.entity_id
_entity_poly.type
_entity_poly.pdbx_seq_one_letter_code
_entity_poly.pdbx_strand_id
1 'polypeptide(L)'
;MDGLVYNILFRDVFKKDELGLEIATIAIPAALALTADPIASLIDTAFIGHIGPVELAAVGVSIAIFNQVSKIAIFPLVSVTTSFVAEDDVTGSLSDKEHDIEMTERSSTGNDEKEELIPKADTYKSPETNSSYSRHTAKVEHERRHIPSASSALVIGAILGLVQALFLIFAAKPILDYMGIKSDSPMLNPARKYLTLRSLGAPAVLLSLAMQGVFRGFKDTKTPLYATLVGDAANIILDPIFIFTFRMGVSGAAIAHVISQYLISLILLWRLMGQVDLLPPSIKDLQLSRFLKKCWSDCEILISNDESLFHLHSPMSSSLFVCWFVLLLRVIAATFCVTLAASLAARLGPTSMAAFQICLQVWLATSLLADGLAVAGQAILASAFAKKDFDKATGTASRVLQFYPSLLLLYYSLRQVYLLRTPMFSDS
;
A
#
# COMPACT_ATOMS: atom_id res chain seq x y z
N MET A 1 -30.02 11.53 -22.86
CA MET A 1 -29.02 10.46 -22.67
C MET A 1 -28.49 10.39 -21.24
N ASP A 2 -28.71 11.42 -20.42
CA ASP A 2 -28.12 11.53 -19.06
C ASP A 2 -28.81 10.65 -17.99
N GLY A 3 -30.09 10.33 -18.14
CA GLY A 3 -30.83 9.50 -17.17
C GLY A 3 -30.55 7.99 -17.26
N LEU A 4 -30.10 7.50 -18.42
CA LEU A 4 -29.84 6.06 -18.63
C LEU A 4 -28.44 5.67 -18.11
N VAL A 5 -27.44 6.54 -18.35
CA VAL A 5 -26.08 6.37 -17.83
C VAL A 5 -26.08 6.42 -16.30
N TYR A 6 -26.85 7.33 -15.70
CA TYR A 6 -26.97 7.45 -14.25
C TYR A 6 -27.60 6.21 -13.59
N ASN A 7 -28.65 5.64 -14.20
CA ASN A 7 -29.31 4.43 -13.70
C ASN A 7 -28.50 3.14 -13.88
N ILE A 8 -27.68 3.05 -14.93
CA ILE A 8 -26.76 1.93 -15.14
C ILE A 8 -25.57 2.01 -14.16
N LEU A 9 -25.08 3.23 -13.86
CA LEU A 9 -23.97 3.44 -12.94
C LEU A 9 -24.30 3.11 -11.48
N PHE A 10 -25.52 3.35 -10.99
CA PHE A 10 -25.85 3.15 -9.56
C PHE A 10 -26.41 1.77 -9.23
N ARG A 11 -27.07 1.11 -10.18
CA ARG A 11 -27.82 -0.14 -9.92
C ARG A 11 -26.92 -1.38 -9.82
N ASP A 12 -25.75 -1.37 -10.45
CA ASP A 12 -24.82 -2.51 -10.45
C ASP A 12 -23.65 -2.37 -9.45
N VAL A 13 -23.53 -1.22 -8.78
CA VAL A 13 -22.50 -0.93 -7.75
C VAL A 13 -22.71 -1.76 -6.48
N PHE A 14 -23.97 -2.01 -6.12
CA PHE A 14 -24.35 -2.74 -4.89
C PHE A 14 -24.88 -4.15 -5.16
N LYS A 15 -24.75 -4.68 -6.38
CA LYS A 15 -25.08 -6.10 -6.60
C LYS A 15 -24.10 -6.95 -5.79
N LYS A 16 -24.64 -7.75 -4.86
CA LYS A 16 -23.91 -8.81 -4.15
C LYS A 16 -23.71 -10.00 -5.08
N ASP A 17 -22.96 -9.80 -6.15
CA ASP A 17 -22.46 -10.90 -6.97
C ASP A 17 -21.06 -11.31 -6.51
N GLU A 18 -20.58 -12.45 -7.01
CA GLU A 18 -19.31 -13.05 -6.59
C GLU A 18 -18.12 -12.08 -6.77
N LEU A 19 -18.15 -11.30 -7.86
CA LEU A 19 -17.13 -10.30 -8.16
C LEU A 19 -17.21 -9.06 -7.25
N GLY A 20 -18.41 -8.57 -6.91
CA GLY A 20 -18.58 -7.49 -5.93
C GLY A 20 -18.10 -7.90 -4.53
N LEU A 21 -18.33 -9.16 -4.12
CA LEU A 21 -17.86 -9.69 -2.85
C LEU A 21 -16.32 -9.86 -2.83
N GLU A 22 -15.73 -10.30 -3.93
CA GLU A 22 -14.27 -10.38 -4.09
C GLU A 22 -13.61 -8.99 -3.99
N ILE A 23 -14.15 -7.99 -4.71
CA ILE A 23 -13.67 -6.60 -4.62
C ILE A 23 -13.79 -6.10 -3.17
N ALA A 24 -14.95 -6.27 -2.52
CA ALA A 24 -15.16 -5.79 -1.16
C ALA A 24 -14.21 -6.44 -0.14
N THR A 25 -13.92 -7.74 -0.30
CA THR A 25 -13.02 -8.50 0.59
C THR A 25 -11.59 -7.97 0.54
N ILE A 26 -11.18 -7.38 -0.59
CA ILE A 26 -9.85 -6.77 -0.77
C ILE A 26 -9.88 -5.28 -0.41
N ALA A 27 -10.88 -4.56 -0.90
CA ALA A 27 -10.99 -3.11 -0.81
C ALA A 27 -11.26 -2.62 0.62
N ILE A 28 -12.14 -3.28 1.38
CA ILE A 28 -12.50 -2.86 2.74
C ILE A 28 -11.28 -2.91 3.67
N PRO A 29 -10.54 -4.04 3.77
CA PRO A 29 -9.36 -4.08 4.62
C PRO A 29 -8.27 -3.11 4.16
N ALA A 30 -8.08 -2.94 2.84
CA ALA A 30 -7.12 -1.99 2.31
C ALA A 30 -7.48 -0.53 2.65
N ALA A 31 -8.75 -0.14 2.48
CA ALA A 31 -9.24 1.18 2.82
C ALA A 31 -9.06 1.47 4.32
N LEU A 32 -9.46 0.53 5.17
CA LEU A 32 -9.29 0.65 6.62
C LEU A 32 -7.82 0.80 7.00
N ALA A 33 -6.92 0.01 6.40
CA ALA A 33 -5.48 0.08 6.68
C ALA A 33 -4.91 1.44 6.27
N LEU A 34 -5.30 1.96 5.11
CA LEU A 34 -4.85 3.28 4.63
C LEU A 34 -5.40 4.44 5.46
N THR A 35 -6.60 4.28 6.04
CA THR A 35 -7.26 5.34 6.83
C THR A 35 -6.91 5.32 8.31
N ALA A 36 -6.43 4.19 8.83
CA ALA A 36 -6.03 4.04 10.23
C ALA A 36 -4.92 5.04 10.60
N ASP A 37 -3.86 5.12 9.80
CA ASP A 37 -2.73 6.06 9.98
C ASP A 37 -3.20 7.53 10.15
N PRO A 38 -3.97 8.15 9.22
CA PRO A 38 -4.48 9.51 9.40
C PRO A 38 -5.37 9.70 10.65
N ILE A 39 -6.19 8.70 10.99
CA ILE A 39 -7.06 8.77 12.16
C ILE A 39 -6.23 8.74 13.45
N ALA A 40 -5.24 7.85 13.54
CA ALA A 40 -4.29 7.82 14.64
C ALA A 40 -3.52 9.14 14.73
N SER A 41 -3.06 9.66 13.59
CA SER A 41 -2.34 10.94 13.52
C SER A 41 -3.18 12.14 13.98
N LEU A 42 -4.51 12.12 13.85
CA LEU A 42 -5.40 13.13 14.43
C LEU A 42 -5.38 13.10 15.97
N ILE A 43 -5.31 11.92 16.56
CA ILE A 43 -5.22 11.74 18.01
C ILE A 43 -3.86 12.24 18.51
N ASP A 44 -2.77 11.86 17.85
CA ASP A 44 -1.42 12.36 18.15
C ASP A 44 -1.36 13.89 18.07
N THR A 45 -1.98 14.45 17.01
CA THR A 45 -2.12 15.90 16.81
C THR A 45 -2.86 16.56 17.97
N ALA A 46 -3.90 15.92 18.53
CA ALA A 46 -4.61 16.42 19.69
C ALA A 46 -3.73 16.42 20.95
N PHE A 47 -2.94 15.36 21.19
CA PHE A 47 -2.00 15.32 22.32
C PHE A 47 -0.91 16.39 22.21
N ILE A 48 -0.35 16.59 21.01
CA ILE A 48 0.67 17.62 20.77
C ILE A 48 0.05 19.02 20.88
N GLY A 49 -1.20 19.19 20.47
CA GLY A 49 -1.95 20.44 20.61
C GLY A 49 -2.11 20.90 22.06
N HIS A 50 -2.13 19.98 23.03
CA HIS A 50 -2.12 20.32 24.46
C HIS A 50 -0.78 20.89 24.96
N ILE A 51 0.32 20.63 24.25
CA ILE A 51 1.64 21.21 24.58
C ILE A 51 1.66 22.69 24.19
N GLY A 52 1.21 22.99 22.96
CA GLY A 52 1.12 24.35 22.46
C GLY A 52 1.01 24.44 20.94
N PRO A 53 0.58 25.60 20.43
CA PRO A 53 0.46 25.84 18.99
C PRO A 53 1.82 25.88 18.27
N VAL A 54 2.90 26.26 18.97
CA VAL A 54 4.26 26.29 18.41
C VAL A 54 4.76 24.87 18.14
N GLU A 55 4.58 23.97 19.10
CA GLU A 55 4.94 22.57 19.03
C GLU A 55 4.15 21.86 17.95
N LEU A 56 2.83 22.07 17.90
CA LEU A 56 1.98 21.47 16.87
C LEU A 56 2.35 21.96 15.47
N ALA A 57 2.59 23.26 15.30
CA ALA A 57 3.04 23.82 14.04
C ALA A 57 4.40 23.23 13.59
N ALA A 58 5.34 23.14 14.52
CA ALA A 58 6.66 22.59 14.28
C ALA A 58 6.59 21.12 13.85
N VAL A 59 5.77 20.32 14.52
CA VAL A 59 5.48 18.93 14.15
C VAL A 59 4.84 18.84 12.78
N GLY A 60 3.85 19.69 12.49
CA GLY A 60 3.18 19.71 11.18
C GLY A 60 4.14 19.94 10.01
N VAL A 61 5.06 20.90 10.15
CA VAL A 61 6.09 21.14 9.12
C VAL A 61 7.01 19.93 8.99
N SER A 62 7.46 19.35 10.09
CA SER A 62 8.34 18.18 10.06
C SER A 62 7.67 16.94 9.46
N ILE A 63 6.39 16.71 9.75
CA ILE A 63 5.59 15.63 9.13
C ILE A 63 5.46 15.88 7.64
N ALA A 64 5.19 17.12 7.21
CA ALA A 64 5.12 17.46 5.80
C ALA A 64 6.45 17.11 5.10
N ILE A 65 7.60 17.57 5.61
CA ILE A 65 8.93 17.24 5.06
C ILE A 65 9.12 15.74 4.96
N PHE A 66 8.93 15.03 6.08
CA PHE A 66 9.14 13.59 6.15
C PHE A 66 8.29 12.87 5.10
N ASN A 67 7.01 13.23 4.99
CA ASN A 67 6.08 12.62 4.04
C ASN A 67 6.47 12.91 2.59
N GLN A 68 6.91 14.13 2.26
CA GLN A 68 7.30 14.43 0.87
C GLN A 68 8.56 13.67 0.45
N VAL A 69 9.57 13.64 1.31
CA VAL A 69 10.80 12.87 1.03
C VAL A 69 10.47 11.37 0.94
N SER A 70 9.60 10.87 1.81
CA SER A 70 9.15 9.48 1.77
C SER A 70 8.42 9.14 0.47
N LYS A 71 7.50 10.00 0.00
CA LYS A 71 6.68 9.74 -1.20
C LYS A 71 7.51 9.44 -2.45
N ILE A 72 8.67 10.09 -2.58
CA ILE A 72 9.60 9.87 -3.70
C ILE A 72 10.08 8.40 -3.72
N ALA A 73 10.33 7.81 -2.55
CA ALA A 73 10.74 6.42 -2.43
C ALA A 73 9.55 5.44 -2.41
N ILE A 74 8.44 5.82 -1.76
CA ILE A 74 7.27 4.96 -1.55
C ILE A 74 6.61 4.57 -2.88
N PHE A 75 6.39 5.55 -3.76
CA PHE A 75 5.65 5.31 -5.01
C PHE A 75 6.29 4.22 -5.88
N PRO A 76 7.57 4.32 -6.29
CA PRO A 76 8.20 3.26 -7.07
C PRO A 76 8.32 1.97 -6.27
N LEU A 77 8.65 2.04 -4.97
CA LEU A 77 8.84 0.85 -4.14
C LEU A 77 7.59 -0.03 -4.08
N VAL A 78 6.44 0.55 -3.71
CA VAL A 78 5.20 -0.21 -3.54
C VAL A 78 4.64 -0.66 -4.89
N SER A 79 4.63 0.21 -5.90
CA SER A 79 4.06 -0.09 -7.22
C SER A 79 4.82 -1.21 -7.93
N VAL A 80 6.16 -1.14 -7.92
CA VAL A 80 7.01 -2.12 -8.58
C VAL A 80 6.98 -3.46 -7.83
N THR A 81 7.05 -3.43 -6.50
CA THR A 81 6.98 -4.64 -5.66
C THR A 81 5.67 -5.39 -5.86
N THR A 82 4.53 -4.69 -5.80
CA THR A 82 3.21 -5.31 -5.96
C THR A 82 3.08 -6.01 -7.31
N SER A 83 3.58 -5.37 -8.38
CA SER A 83 3.49 -5.91 -9.74
C SER A 83 4.35 -7.17 -9.92
N PHE A 84 5.63 -7.13 -9.49
CA PHE A 84 6.52 -8.28 -9.63
C PHE A 84 6.12 -9.46 -8.76
N VAL A 85 5.69 -9.19 -7.53
CA VAL A 85 5.23 -10.25 -6.62
C VAL A 85 3.96 -10.91 -7.17
N ALA A 86 3.03 -10.14 -7.74
CA ALA A 86 1.84 -10.70 -8.38
C ALA A 86 2.19 -11.55 -9.62
N GLU A 87 3.21 -11.17 -10.39
CA GLU A 87 3.70 -11.93 -11.55
C GLU A 87 4.38 -13.25 -11.13
N ASP A 88 5.25 -13.19 -10.12
CA ASP A 88 5.95 -14.37 -9.57
C ASP A 88 4.95 -15.37 -8.93
N ASP A 89 3.94 -14.89 -8.20
CA ASP A 89 2.92 -15.74 -7.55
C ASP A 89 2.09 -16.52 -8.58
N VAL A 90 1.74 -15.88 -9.71
CA VAL A 90 1.02 -16.55 -10.79
C VAL A 90 1.90 -17.60 -11.46
N THR A 91 3.17 -17.26 -11.75
CA THR A 91 4.11 -18.16 -12.44
C THR A 91 4.41 -19.39 -11.59
N GLY A 92 4.63 -19.23 -10.28
CA GLY A 92 4.81 -20.35 -9.35
C GLY A 92 3.59 -21.27 -9.31
N SER A 93 2.38 -20.70 -9.22
CA SER A 93 1.14 -21.48 -9.19
C SER A 93 0.84 -22.28 -10.47
N LEU A 94 1.44 -21.90 -11.61
CA LEU A 94 1.33 -22.64 -12.87
C LEU A 94 2.33 -23.81 -12.90
N SER A 95 3.56 -23.58 -12.43
CA SER A 95 4.61 -24.61 -12.34
C SER A 95 4.22 -25.73 -11.38
N ASP A 96 3.63 -25.41 -10.21
CA ASP A 96 3.19 -26.41 -9.24
C ASP A 96 2.07 -27.30 -9.80
N LYS A 97 1.15 -26.69 -10.58
CA LYS A 97 0.07 -27.43 -11.25
C LYS A 97 0.58 -28.34 -12.36
N GLU A 98 1.56 -27.91 -13.16
CA GLU A 98 2.20 -28.76 -14.16
C GLU A 98 2.93 -29.95 -13.49
N HIS A 99 3.56 -29.71 -12.33
CA HIS A 99 4.24 -30.77 -11.60
C HIS A 99 3.26 -31.78 -10.96
N ASP A 100 2.14 -31.32 -10.41
CA ASP A 100 1.05 -32.18 -9.91
C ASP A 100 0.42 -33.02 -11.03
N ILE A 101 0.26 -32.44 -12.23
CA ILE A 101 -0.25 -33.15 -13.41
C ILE A 101 0.75 -34.21 -13.87
N GLU A 102 2.05 -33.89 -13.95
CA GLU A 102 3.09 -34.87 -14.30
C GLU A 102 3.20 -36.01 -13.27
N MET A 103 3.06 -35.74 -11.96
CA MET A 103 3.05 -36.79 -10.93
C MET A 103 1.79 -37.67 -11.00
N THR A 104 0.65 -37.08 -11.35
CA THR A 104 -0.62 -37.81 -11.56
C THR A 104 -0.54 -38.69 -12.82
N GLU A 105 0.10 -38.20 -13.89
CA GLU A 105 0.30 -38.98 -15.13
C GLU A 105 1.32 -40.11 -14.93
N ARG A 106 2.44 -39.87 -14.21
CA ARG A 106 3.45 -40.90 -13.89
C ARG A 106 2.94 -41.98 -12.93
N SER A 107 2.00 -41.66 -12.05
CA SER A 107 1.35 -42.66 -11.19
C SER A 107 0.28 -43.47 -11.92
N SER A 108 -0.28 -42.96 -13.02
CA SER A 108 -1.23 -43.68 -13.87
C SER A 108 -0.59 -44.57 -14.94
N THR A 109 0.70 -44.42 -15.22
CA THR A 109 1.43 -45.16 -16.28
C THR A 109 2.34 -46.28 -15.76
N GLY A 110 2.26 -46.64 -14.47
CA GLY A 110 3.22 -47.53 -13.81
C GLY A 110 2.71 -48.90 -13.34
N ASN A 111 1.58 -49.43 -13.85
CA ASN A 111 1.00 -50.68 -13.33
C ASN A 111 0.58 -51.72 -14.40
N ASP A 112 1.22 -51.72 -15.58
CA ASP A 112 1.09 -52.84 -16.51
C ASP A 112 2.38 -53.66 -16.49
N GLU A 113 2.37 -54.77 -15.74
CA GLU A 113 2.99 -56.05 -16.08
C GLU A 113 2.86 -57.04 -14.91
N LYS A 114 1.86 -57.93 -15.00
CA LYS A 114 2.01 -59.38 -14.77
C LYS A 114 0.71 -60.11 -15.16
N GLU A 115 0.85 -60.99 -16.14
CA GLU A 115 -0.12 -61.95 -16.65
C GLU A 115 -0.61 -62.94 -15.58
N GLU A 116 -1.90 -63.27 -15.58
CA GLU A 116 -2.36 -64.67 -15.65
C GLU A 116 -3.83 -64.77 -16.10
N LEU A 117 -4.11 -65.71 -17.01
CA LEU A 117 -5.38 -65.91 -17.73
C LEU A 117 -6.43 -66.76 -16.94
N ILE A 118 -7.66 -66.23 -16.84
CA ILE A 118 -9.06 -66.80 -16.98
C ILE A 118 -9.19 -68.36 -16.98
N PRO A 119 -10.21 -69.05 -16.36
CA PRO A 119 -11.62 -68.76 -16.68
C PRO A 119 -12.84 -69.10 -15.78
N LYS A 120 -13.89 -68.27 -16.02
CA LYS A 120 -15.37 -68.50 -16.09
C LYS A 120 -16.15 -68.99 -14.85
N ALA A 121 -17.21 -68.25 -14.47
CA ALA A 121 -18.63 -68.66 -14.59
C ALA A 121 -19.62 -67.68 -13.90
N ASP A 122 -20.65 -67.30 -14.66
CA ASP A 122 -22.04 -66.89 -14.36
C ASP A 122 -22.51 -66.56 -12.93
N THR A 123 -23.23 -65.42 -12.77
CA THR A 123 -24.62 -65.31 -12.24
C THR A 123 -24.90 -64.01 -11.46
N TYR A 124 -25.87 -63.24 -11.95
CA TYR A 124 -26.84 -62.33 -11.29
C TYR A 124 -26.56 -61.72 -9.89
N LYS A 125 -26.64 -60.37 -9.81
CA LYS A 125 -27.53 -59.52 -8.93
C LYS A 125 -26.90 -58.16 -8.58
N SER A 126 -27.62 -57.06 -8.84
CA SER A 126 -27.56 -55.84 -8.00
C SER A 126 -28.13 -56.18 -6.60
N PRO A 127 -27.76 -55.52 -5.48
CA PRO A 127 -27.59 -54.06 -5.34
C PRO A 127 -26.50 -53.59 -4.34
N GLU A 128 -26.28 -52.26 -4.33
CA GLU A 128 -25.73 -51.43 -3.24
C GLU A 128 -24.43 -51.86 -2.54
N THR A 129 -23.35 -51.09 -2.72
CA THR A 129 -22.34 -50.95 -1.66
C THR A 129 -21.61 -49.62 -1.73
N ASN A 130 -21.86 -48.81 -0.70
CA ASN A 130 -21.06 -47.71 -0.17
C ASN A 130 -19.66 -47.56 -0.78
N SER A 131 -19.49 -46.61 -1.70
CA SER A 131 -18.17 -45.99 -1.90
C SER A 131 -17.94 -45.05 -0.72
N SER A 132 -17.27 -45.58 0.29
CA SER A 132 -16.56 -44.77 1.28
C SER A 132 -15.53 -43.93 0.54
N TYR A 133 -15.94 -42.73 0.10
CA TYR A 133 -15.02 -41.65 -0.21
C TYR A 133 -14.28 -41.34 1.09
N SER A 134 -13.17 -42.03 1.30
CA SER A 134 -12.18 -41.68 2.30
C SER A 134 -11.66 -40.31 1.89
N ARG A 135 -12.29 -39.27 2.45
CA ARG A 135 -11.85 -37.89 2.36
C ARG A 135 -10.53 -37.85 3.10
N HIS A 136 -9.43 -38.15 2.40
CA HIS A 136 -8.12 -37.70 2.83
C HIS A 136 -8.21 -36.18 2.90
N THR A 137 -8.52 -35.68 4.09
CA THR A 137 -8.20 -34.33 4.51
C THR A 137 -6.68 -34.26 4.49
N ALA A 138 -6.11 -34.01 3.31
CA ALA A 138 -4.76 -33.50 3.21
C ALA A 138 -4.73 -32.26 4.10
N LYS A 139 -4.01 -32.36 5.21
CA LYS A 139 -3.53 -31.18 5.91
C LYS A 139 -2.82 -30.38 4.83
N VAL A 140 -3.34 -29.21 4.48
CA VAL A 140 -2.64 -28.23 3.67
C VAL A 140 -1.46 -27.79 4.51
N GLU A 141 -0.35 -28.52 4.39
CA GLU A 141 0.95 -28.06 4.85
C GLU A 141 1.22 -26.83 3.99
N HIS A 142 1.28 -25.66 4.62
CA HIS A 142 1.61 -24.42 3.92
C HIS A 142 3.06 -24.53 3.45
N GLU A 143 3.28 -25.09 2.26
CA GLU A 143 4.54 -24.91 1.55
C GLU A 143 4.77 -23.42 1.41
N ARG A 144 5.94 -22.99 1.89
CA ARG A 144 6.34 -21.58 1.84
C ARG A 144 6.59 -21.23 0.39
N ARG A 145 6.05 -20.10 -0.06
CA ARG A 145 6.23 -19.66 -1.44
C ARG A 145 7.65 -19.17 -1.66
N HIS A 146 8.30 -19.59 -2.74
CA HIS A 146 9.60 -19.04 -3.13
C HIS A 146 9.40 -17.85 -4.06
N ILE A 147 9.60 -16.64 -3.55
CA ILE A 147 9.30 -15.40 -4.30
C ILE A 147 10.52 -14.48 -4.26
N PRO A 148 11.44 -14.59 -5.24
CA PRO A 148 12.72 -13.87 -5.24
C PRO A 148 12.54 -12.35 -5.31
N SER A 149 11.45 -11.87 -5.91
CA SER A 149 11.10 -10.45 -5.94
C SER A 149 10.81 -9.86 -4.56
N ALA A 150 10.29 -10.67 -3.62
CA ALA A 150 9.99 -10.22 -2.26
C ALA A 150 11.30 -9.85 -1.52
N SER A 151 12.30 -10.74 -1.52
CA SER A 151 13.58 -10.48 -0.86
C SER A 151 14.31 -9.26 -1.44
N SER A 152 14.25 -9.09 -2.77
CA SER A 152 14.82 -7.93 -3.45
C SER A 152 14.15 -6.62 -3.01
N ALA A 153 12.82 -6.60 -2.91
CA ALA A 153 12.06 -5.44 -2.46
C ALA A 153 12.38 -5.05 -1.00
N LEU A 154 12.57 -6.04 -0.11
CA LEU A 154 12.93 -5.78 1.28
C LEU A 154 14.31 -5.14 1.42
N VAL A 155 15.30 -5.64 0.67
CA VAL A 155 16.67 -5.08 0.66
C VAL A 155 16.65 -3.65 0.14
N ILE A 156 15.95 -3.40 -0.97
CA ILE A 156 15.81 -2.05 -1.55
C ILE A 156 15.10 -1.12 -0.56
N GLY A 157 14.00 -1.56 0.04
CA GLY A 157 13.25 -0.78 1.03
C GLY A 157 14.08 -0.39 2.24
N ALA A 158 14.90 -1.32 2.76
CA ALA A 158 15.80 -1.06 3.88
C ALA A 158 16.91 -0.05 3.51
N ILE A 159 17.54 -0.20 2.34
CA ILE A 159 18.59 0.71 1.87
C ILE A 159 18.02 2.11 1.64
N LEU A 160 16.92 2.23 0.89
CA LEU A 160 16.26 3.51 0.64
C LEU A 160 15.85 4.18 1.95
N GLY A 161 15.37 3.41 2.92
CA GLY A 161 14.92 3.94 4.20
C GLY A 161 16.09 4.44 5.06
N LEU A 162 17.24 3.75 5.00
CA LEU A 162 18.46 4.21 5.66
C LEU A 162 19.01 5.48 5.00
N VAL A 163 19.06 5.52 3.66
CA VAL A 163 19.48 6.71 2.91
C VAL A 163 18.57 7.90 3.23
N GLN A 164 17.25 7.70 3.24
CA GLN A 164 16.28 8.71 3.62
C GLN A 164 16.50 9.20 5.06
N ALA A 165 16.73 8.29 6.01
CA ALA A 165 16.97 8.65 7.41
C ALA A 165 18.19 9.56 7.53
N LEU A 166 19.31 9.16 6.94
CA LEU A 166 20.55 9.94 6.96
C LEU A 166 20.36 11.30 6.28
N PHE A 167 19.75 11.32 5.10
CA PHE A 167 19.45 12.56 4.38
C PHE A 167 18.64 13.53 5.24
N LEU A 168 17.54 13.07 5.84
CA LEU A 168 16.69 13.92 6.68
C LEU A 168 17.39 14.39 7.96
N ILE A 169 18.26 13.58 8.56
CA ILE A 169 19.02 13.97 9.77
C ILE A 169 20.01 15.09 9.44
N PHE A 170 20.80 14.93 8.39
CA PHE A 170 21.83 15.90 8.02
C PHE A 170 21.26 17.14 7.34
N ALA A 171 20.20 16.99 6.54
CA ALA A 171 19.54 18.09 5.82
C ALA A 171 18.37 18.72 6.60
N ALA A 172 18.11 18.32 7.85
CA ALA A 172 16.98 18.84 8.63
C ALA A 172 16.93 20.38 8.65
N LYS A 173 18.04 21.03 9.01
CA LYS A 173 18.11 22.50 9.11
C LYS A 173 17.87 23.21 7.76
N PRO A 174 18.60 22.91 6.67
CA PRO A 174 18.37 23.59 5.39
C PRO A 174 16.97 23.33 4.82
N ILE A 175 16.39 22.14 5.02
CA ILE A 175 15.03 21.85 4.53
C ILE A 175 13.97 22.63 5.32
N LEU A 176 14.12 22.73 6.65
CA LEU A 176 13.22 23.52 7.49
C LEU A 176 13.27 25.02 7.13
N ASP A 177 14.46 25.54 6.82
CA ASP A 177 14.64 26.92 6.35
C ASP A 177 13.96 27.15 4.99
N TYR A 178 14.09 26.20 4.05
CA TYR A 178 13.38 26.22 2.77
C TYR A 178 11.85 26.23 2.94
N MET A 179 11.33 25.51 3.94
CA MET A 179 9.91 25.54 4.31
C MET A 179 9.44 26.84 4.98
N GLY A 180 10.34 27.81 5.15
CA GLY A 180 10.01 29.15 5.66
C GLY A 180 10.10 29.28 7.18
N ILE A 181 10.70 28.31 7.87
CA ILE A 181 11.02 28.45 9.31
C ILE A 181 12.33 29.22 9.44
N LYS A 182 12.23 30.51 9.78
CA LYS A 182 13.38 31.37 10.03
C LYS A 182 14.22 30.89 11.22
N SER A 183 15.51 31.27 11.23
CA SER A 183 16.47 30.87 12.26
C SER A 183 16.14 31.38 13.68
N ASP A 184 15.38 32.47 13.78
CA ASP A 184 14.91 33.09 15.03
C ASP A 184 13.52 32.59 15.47
N SER A 185 12.87 31.73 14.67
CA SER A 185 11.53 31.25 14.96
C SER A 185 11.53 30.28 16.15
N PRO A 186 10.55 30.40 17.08
CA PRO A 186 10.38 29.44 18.17
C PRO A 186 10.05 28.02 17.68
N MET A 187 9.60 27.87 16.42
CA MET A 187 9.28 26.57 15.81
C MET A 187 10.52 25.76 15.41
N LEU A 188 11.68 26.38 15.19
CA LEU A 188 12.84 25.73 14.60
C LEU A 188 13.38 24.59 15.48
N ASN A 189 13.53 24.85 16.78
CA ASN A 189 14.10 23.88 17.71
C ASN A 189 13.20 22.64 17.88
N PRO A 190 11.89 22.77 18.15
CA PRO A 190 10.98 21.63 18.17
C PRO A 190 10.90 20.90 16.83
N ALA A 191 10.84 21.63 15.70
CA ALA A 191 10.70 21.03 14.38
C ALA A 191 11.92 20.18 14.03
N ARG A 192 13.12 20.71 14.26
CA ARG A 192 14.38 19.99 14.04
C ARG A 192 14.46 18.75 14.91
N LYS A 193 14.21 18.85 16.21
CA LYS A 193 14.24 17.69 17.14
C LYS A 193 13.26 16.61 16.69
N TYR A 194 12.02 16.99 16.37
CA TYR A 194 11.02 16.06 15.88
C TYR A 194 11.46 15.40 14.58
N LEU A 195 11.89 16.17 13.58
CA LEU A 195 12.27 15.65 12.27
C LEU A 195 13.44 14.66 12.36
N THR A 196 14.46 14.99 13.17
CA THR A 196 15.63 14.11 13.36
C THR A 196 15.32 12.84 14.11
N LEU A 197 14.35 12.86 15.04
CA LEU A 197 13.92 11.65 15.74
C LEU A 197 13.01 10.82 14.85
N ARG A 198 12.03 11.46 14.21
CA ARG A 198 11.07 10.82 13.30
C ARG A 198 11.74 10.14 12.11
N SER A 199 12.85 10.70 11.61
CA SER A 199 13.62 10.14 10.50
C SER A 199 14.28 8.80 10.84
N LEU A 200 14.53 8.50 12.13
CA LEU A 200 14.99 7.17 12.57
C LEU A 200 13.97 6.07 12.28
N GLY A 201 12.69 6.43 12.10
CA GLY A 201 11.63 5.51 11.68
C GLY A 201 11.55 5.30 10.16
N ALA A 202 12.28 6.06 9.34
CA ALA A 202 12.23 5.92 7.87
C ALA A 202 12.59 4.51 7.37
N PRO A 203 13.60 3.81 7.92
CA PRO A 203 13.90 2.43 7.54
C PRO A 203 12.71 1.49 7.79
N ALA A 204 12.07 1.62 8.96
CA ALA A 204 10.90 0.81 9.29
C ALA A 204 9.70 1.11 8.38
N VAL A 205 9.45 2.39 8.08
CA VAL A 205 8.37 2.81 7.19
C VAL A 205 8.54 2.23 5.79
N LEU A 206 9.71 2.41 5.15
CA LEU A 206 9.90 1.89 3.80
C LEU A 206 9.96 0.36 3.74
N LEU A 207 10.56 -0.28 4.75
CA LEU A 207 10.55 -1.74 4.85
C LEU A 207 9.12 -2.28 5.00
N SER A 208 8.31 -1.66 5.88
CA SER A 208 6.91 -2.05 6.08
C SER A 208 6.08 -1.86 4.80
N LEU A 209 6.30 -0.78 4.05
CA LEU A 209 5.61 -0.53 2.79
C LEU A 209 6.03 -1.51 1.68
N ALA A 210 7.29 -1.92 1.64
CA ALA A 210 7.73 -3.01 0.76
C ALA A 210 6.99 -4.31 1.10
N MET A 211 6.93 -4.70 2.38
CA MET A 211 6.18 -5.88 2.84
C MET A 211 4.69 -5.78 2.50
N GLN A 212 4.08 -4.61 2.69
CA GLN A 212 2.69 -4.38 2.30
C GLN A 212 2.49 -4.54 0.79
N GLY A 213 3.44 -4.10 -0.04
CA GLY A 213 3.43 -4.35 -1.48
C GLY A 213 3.48 -5.85 -1.81
N VAL A 214 4.28 -6.62 -1.07
CA VAL A 214 4.34 -8.08 -1.20
C VAL A 214 2.99 -8.73 -0.84
N PHE A 215 2.43 -8.42 0.32
CA PHE A 215 1.11 -8.95 0.74
C PHE A 215 -0.02 -8.55 -0.23
N ARG A 216 -0.01 -7.31 -0.74
CA ARG A 216 -0.95 -6.86 -1.79
C ARG A 216 -0.79 -7.66 -3.08
N GLY A 217 0.43 -8.04 -3.45
CA GLY A 217 0.72 -8.95 -4.56
C GLY A 217 0.05 -10.31 -4.39
N PHE A 218 0.01 -10.84 -3.15
CA PHE A 218 -0.72 -12.07 -2.79
C PHE A 218 -2.24 -11.88 -2.63
N LYS A 219 -2.74 -10.66 -2.82
CA LYS A 219 -4.12 -10.26 -2.50
C LYS A 219 -4.50 -10.41 -1.02
N ASP A 220 -3.52 -10.48 -0.11
CA ASP A 220 -3.75 -10.44 1.33
C ASP A 220 -3.71 -8.98 1.81
N THR A 221 -4.88 -8.37 1.96
CA THR A 221 -5.01 -7.02 2.52
C THR A 221 -5.35 -7.01 4.01
N LYS A 222 -5.59 -8.18 4.61
CA LYS A 222 -5.96 -8.31 6.03
C LYS A 222 -4.73 -8.27 6.91
N THR A 223 -3.65 -8.94 6.51
CA THR A 223 -2.39 -8.96 7.27
C THR A 223 -1.81 -7.55 7.46
N PRO A 224 -1.68 -6.73 6.40
CA PRO A 224 -1.36 -5.30 6.52
C PRO A 224 -2.26 -4.54 7.48
N LEU A 225 -3.58 -4.69 7.36
CA LEU A 225 -4.55 -4.00 8.21
C LEU A 225 -4.30 -4.28 9.70
N TYR A 226 -4.20 -5.55 10.09
CA TYR A 226 -4.02 -5.91 11.50
C TYR A 226 -2.70 -5.38 12.06
N ALA A 227 -1.62 -5.43 11.27
CA ALA A 227 -0.33 -4.89 11.68
C ALA A 227 -0.41 -3.37 11.92
N THR A 228 -1.02 -2.64 10.98
CA THR A 228 -1.24 -1.19 11.11
C THR A 228 -2.08 -0.84 12.33
N LEU A 229 -3.23 -1.52 12.54
CA LEU A 229 -4.10 -1.25 13.69
C LEU A 229 -3.39 -1.47 15.04
N VAL A 230 -2.57 -2.53 15.15
CA VAL A 230 -1.78 -2.78 16.37
C VAL A 230 -0.69 -1.72 16.56
N GLY A 231 -0.02 -1.32 15.48
CA GLY A 231 0.97 -0.25 15.50
C GLY A 231 0.39 1.09 15.91
N ASP A 232 -0.71 1.50 15.30
CA ASP A 232 -1.41 2.76 15.60
C ASP A 232 -1.96 2.78 17.03
N ALA A 233 -2.52 1.66 17.49
CA ALA A 233 -2.94 1.53 18.88
C ALA A 233 -1.75 1.68 19.84
N ALA A 234 -0.61 1.06 19.53
CA ALA A 234 0.61 1.25 20.31
C ALA A 234 1.06 2.73 20.28
N ASN A 235 0.97 3.41 19.15
CA ASN A 235 1.34 4.82 19.03
C ASN A 235 0.46 5.70 19.93
N ILE A 236 -0.86 5.53 19.85
CA ILE A 236 -1.84 6.28 20.64
C ILE A 236 -1.63 6.07 22.15
N ILE A 237 -1.21 4.86 22.56
CA ILE A 237 -0.92 4.55 23.97
C ILE A 237 0.43 5.15 24.40
N LEU A 238 1.45 5.04 23.57
CA LEU A 238 2.81 5.49 23.88
C LEU A 238 2.93 7.02 23.88
N ASP A 239 2.14 7.72 23.07
CA ASP A 239 2.15 9.18 22.97
C ASP A 239 1.96 9.88 24.33
N PRO A 240 0.85 9.69 25.07
CA PRO A 240 0.66 10.35 26.37
C PRO A 240 1.70 9.92 27.41
N ILE A 241 2.23 8.70 27.32
CA ILE A 241 3.29 8.20 28.21
C ILE A 241 4.58 9.01 27.97
N PHE A 242 5.06 9.11 26.74
CA PHE A 242 6.29 9.83 26.44
C PHE A 242 6.14 11.35 26.52
N ILE A 243 5.00 11.88 26.06
CA ILE A 243 4.74 13.33 26.05
C ILE A 243 4.59 13.85 27.48
N PHE A 244 3.68 13.27 28.28
CA PHE A 244 3.29 13.82 29.59
C PHE A 244 3.97 13.13 30.77
N THR A 245 4.10 11.81 30.77
CA THR A 245 4.66 11.07 31.93
C THR A 245 6.18 11.24 31.99
N PHE A 246 6.87 11.03 30.88
CA PHE A 246 8.32 11.25 30.78
C PHE A 246 8.71 12.70 30.47
N ARG A 247 7.71 13.59 30.27
CA ARG A 247 7.91 15.02 29.98
C ARG A 247 8.85 15.29 28.81
N MET A 248 8.83 14.43 27.79
CA MET A 248 9.69 14.57 26.60
C MET A 248 9.08 15.52 25.55
N GLY A 249 7.84 15.95 25.74
CA GLY A 249 7.12 16.84 24.83
C GLY A 249 7.10 16.30 23.40
N VAL A 250 7.41 17.15 22.43
CA VAL A 250 7.44 16.81 20.99
C VAL A 250 8.41 15.66 20.67
N SER A 251 9.53 15.54 21.39
CA SER A 251 10.46 14.43 21.20
C SER A 251 9.84 13.09 21.61
N GLY A 252 8.94 13.10 22.60
CA GLY A 252 8.19 11.92 23.03
C GLY A 252 7.28 11.39 21.94
N ALA A 253 6.51 12.26 21.28
CA ALA A 253 5.66 11.91 20.15
C ALA A 253 6.46 11.29 18.99
N ALA A 254 7.63 11.85 18.66
CA ALA A 254 8.49 11.30 17.61
C ALA A 254 8.96 9.87 17.96
N ILE A 255 9.35 9.62 19.21
CA ILE A 255 9.84 8.30 19.66
C ILE A 255 8.71 7.28 19.68
N ALA A 256 7.54 7.63 20.20
CA ALA A 256 6.34 6.80 20.20
C ALA A 256 6.00 6.33 18.78
N HIS A 257 6.03 7.26 17.82
CA HIS A 257 5.77 6.94 16.43
C HIS A 257 6.87 6.05 15.82
N VAL A 258 8.15 6.29 16.12
CA VAL A 258 9.26 5.43 15.64
C VAL A 258 9.11 4.00 16.18
N ILE A 259 8.84 3.83 17.48
CA ILE A 259 8.64 2.52 18.10
C ILE A 259 7.48 1.78 17.41
N SER A 260 6.37 2.48 17.18
CA SER A 260 5.17 1.92 16.55
C SER A 260 5.43 1.49 15.11
N GLN A 261 6.21 2.27 14.34
CA GLN A 261 6.60 1.89 12.98
C GLN A 261 7.50 0.65 12.95
N TYR A 262 8.43 0.51 13.90
CA TYR A 262 9.22 -0.71 14.03
C TYR A 262 8.37 -1.91 14.46
N LEU A 263 7.36 -1.71 15.30
CA LEU A 263 6.40 -2.75 15.69
C LEU A 263 5.60 -3.25 14.46
N ILE A 264 5.06 -2.34 13.64
CA ILE A 264 4.35 -2.69 12.39
C ILE A 264 5.29 -3.51 11.49
N SER A 265 6.51 -3.01 11.28
CA SER A 265 7.51 -3.67 10.44
C SER A 265 7.84 -5.08 10.95
N LEU A 266 8.02 -5.24 12.26
CA LEU A 266 8.31 -6.55 12.86
C LEU A 266 7.14 -7.54 12.72
N ILE A 267 5.91 -7.10 12.94
CA ILE A 267 4.71 -7.94 12.78
C ILE A 267 4.58 -8.42 11.33
N LEU A 268 4.76 -7.51 10.37
CA LEU A 268 4.70 -7.84 8.95
C LEU A 268 5.83 -8.78 8.54
N LEU A 269 7.04 -8.54 9.02
CA LEU A 269 8.20 -9.38 8.70
C LEU A 269 8.01 -10.79 9.24
N TRP A 270 7.55 -10.92 10.49
CA TRP A 270 7.26 -12.21 11.11
C TRP A 270 6.17 -12.98 10.35
N ARG A 271 5.09 -12.30 9.95
CA ARG A 271 4.04 -12.90 9.12
C ARG A 271 4.56 -13.31 7.74
N LEU A 272 5.40 -12.48 7.14
CA LEU A 272 5.95 -12.73 5.82
C LEU A 272 6.90 -13.93 5.82
N MET A 273 7.76 -14.04 6.84
CA MET A 273 8.64 -15.21 7.05
C MET A 273 7.87 -16.52 7.24
N GLY A 274 6.60 -16.45 7.68
CA GLY A 274 5.72 -17.61 7.77
C GLY A 274 5.10 -18.03 6.44
N GLN A 275 5.00 -17.13 5.46
CA GLN A 275 4.34 -17.36 4.16
C GLN A 275 5.35 -17.53 3.00
N VAL A 276 6.53 -16.93 3.11
CA VAL A 276 7.54 -16.83 2.04
C VAL A 276 8.89 -17.26 2.57
N ASP A 277 9.60 -18.10 1.84
CA ASP A 277 11.01 -18.37 2.13
C ASP A 277 11.86 -17.20 1.64
N LEU A 278 12.19 -16.31 2.57
CA LEU A 278 12.94 -15.09 2.30
C LEU A 278 14.41 -15.33 1.97
N LEU A 279 14.97 -16.50 2.28
CA LEU A 279 16.39 -16.81 2.12
C LEU A 279 16.78 -16.91 0.63
N PRO A 280 17.53 -15.94 0.08
CA PRO A 280 18.20 -16.15 -1.19
C PRO A 280 19.52 -16.90 -0.91
N PRO A 281 19.90 -17.92 -1.69
CA PRO A 281 21.20 -18.56 -1.55
C PRO A 281 22.36 -17.64 -1.94
N SER A 282 22.12 -16.50 -2.63
CA SER A 282 23.16 -15.57 -3.02
C SER A 282 22.64 -14.14 -3.32
N ILE A 283 23.45 -13.13 -3.01
CA ILE A 283 23.28 -11.72 -3.44
C ILE A 283 23.24 -11.60 -4.99
N LYS A 284 23.73 -12.63 -5.71
CA LYS A 284 23.72 -12.69 -7.19
C LYS A 284 22.36 -13.06 -7.80
N ASP A 285 21.44 -13.65 -7.03
CA ASP A 285 20.07 -13.97 -7.48
C ASP A 285 19.08 -12.81 -7.23
N LEU A 286 19.55 -11.73 -6.61
CA LEU A 286 18.78 -10.51 -6.49
C LEU A 286 18.56 -9.95 -7.90
N GLN A 287 17.31 -9.90 -8.35
CA GLN A 287 16.90 -9.23 -9.59
C GLN A 287 16.97 -7.70 -9.45
N LEU A 288 17.95 -7.18 -8.70
CA LEU A 288 18.21 -5.76 -8.49
C LEU A 288 18.42 -5.05 -9.83
N SER A 289 19.08 -5.72 -10.78
CA SER A 289 19.26 -5.23 -12.14
C SER A 289 17.92 -5.09 -12.88
N ARG A 290 16.97 -6.01 -12.70
CA ARG A 290 15.64 -5.93 -13.32
C ARG A 290 14.79 -4.83 -12.68
N PHE A 291 14.86 -4.68 -11.36
CA PHE A 291 14.18 -3.62 -10.61
C PHE A 291 14.72 -2.23 -10.97
N LEU A 292 16.04 -2.06 -10.94
CA LEU A 292 16.72 -0.82 -11.31
C LEU A 292 16.54 -0.51 -12.79
N LYS A 293 16.59 -1.50 -13.69
CA LYS A 293 16.38 -1.28 -15.13
C LYS A 293 14.94 -0.90 -15.46
N LYS A 294 13.94 -1.41 -14.72
CA LYS A 294 12.55 -0.96 -14.87
C LYS A 294 12.38 0.46 -14.35
N CYS A 295 12.89 0.75 -13.15
CA CYS A 295 12.88 2.11 -12.58
C CYS A 295 13.65 3.12 -13.44
N TRP A 296 14.78 2.71 -14.03
CA TRP A 296 15.61 3.52 -14.92
C TRP A 296 14.99 3.68 -16.30
N SER A 297 14.43 2.61 -16.89
CA SER A 297 13.69 2.71 -18.17
C SER A 297 12.50 3.64 -18.05
N ASP A 298 11.78 3.60 -16.92
CA ASP A 298 10.69 4.53 -16.64
C ASP A 298 11.20 5.98 -16.54
N CYS A 299 12.38 6.21 -15.94
CA CYS A 299 13.03 7.53 -15.85
C CYS A 299 13.72 8.02 -17.15
N GLU A 300 14.29 7.13 -17.95
CA GLU A 300 15.04 7.46 -19.18
C GLU A 300 14.10 7.90 -20.30
N ILE A 301 12.92 7.29 -20.40
CA ILE A 301 11.86 7.76 -21.32
C ILE A 301 11.33 9.15 -20.89
N LEU A 302 11.40 9.48 -19.59
CA LEU A 302 11.03 10.80 -19.04
C LEU A 302 11.99 11.93 -19.44
N ILE A 303 13.26 11.59 -19.74
CA ILE A 303 14.33 12.55 -20.02
C ILE A 303 14.66 12.60 -21.52
N SER A 304 14.34 11.55 -22.27
CA SER A 304 14.65 11.47 -23.70
C SER A 304 13.62 12.24 -24.54
N ASN A 305 14.08 13.30 -25.22
CA ASN A 305 13.33 14.07 -26.23
C ASN A 305 13.21 13.34 -27.59
N ASP A 306 13.46 12.02 -27.61
CA ASP A 306 13.65 11.26 -28.85
C ASP A 306 12.34 10.57 -29.27
N GLU A 307 11.60 11.19 -30.21
CA GLU A 307 10.36 10.64 -30.81
C GLU A 307 10.56 9.23 -31.40
N SER A 308 11.79 8.88 -31.77
CA SER A 308 12.10 7.61 -32.42
C SER A 308 12.03 6.39 -31.47
N LEU A 309 12.21 6.58 -30.15
CA LEU A 309 12.12 5.51 -29.16
C LEU A 309 10.66 5.10 -28.87
N PHE A 310 9.73 6.04 -29.09
CA PHE A 310 8.29 5.86 -28.87
C PHE A 310 7.64 4.93 -29.91
N HIS A 311 8.23 4.86 -31.11
CA HIS A 311 7.70 4.07 -32.23
C HIS A 311 8.17 2.62 -32.25
N LEU A 312 9.25 2.26 -31.53
CA LEU A 312 9.79 0.89 -31.54
C LEU A 312 9.11 -0.04 -30.52
N HIS A 313 8.35 0.52 -29.57
CA HIS A 313 7.61 -0.26 -28.59
C HIS A 313 6.15 -0.40 -29.05
N SER A 314 5.65 -1.64 -29.07
CA SER A 314 4.29 -2.00 -29.49
C SER A 314 3.19 -1.06 -28.95
N PRO A 315 2.03 -0.93 -29.63
CA PRO A 315 0.94 0.00 -29.24
C PRO A 315 0.38 -0.21 -27.81
N MET A 316 0.71 -1.33 -27.16
CA MET A 316 0.37 -1.59 -25.75
C MET A 316 1.32 -0.90 -24.76
N SER A 317 2.58 -0.63 -25.15
CA SER A 317 3.59 0.01 -24.31
C SER A 317 3.48 1.53 -24.27
N SER A 318 3.06 2.16 -25.38
CA SER A 318 2.75 3.60 -25.41
C SER A 318 1.59 3.94 -24.45
N SER A 319 0.57 3.08 -24.36
CA SER A 319 -0.56 3.27 -23.42
C SER A 319 -0.15 3.11 -21.95
N LEU A 320 0.73 2.14 -21.65
CA LEU A 320 1.28 1.94 -20.30
C LEU A 320 2.20 3.08 -19.89
N PHE A 321 3.01 3.59 -20.82
CA PHE A 321 3.88 4.73 -20.59
C PHE A 321 3.08 6.01 -20.29
N VAL A 322 2.02 6.29 -21.07
CA VAL A 322 1.13 7.42 -20.82
C VAL A 322 0.45 7.31 -19.45
N CYS A 323 -0.03 6.12 -19.07
CA CYS A 323 -0.62 5.90 -17.74
C CYS A 323 0.40 6.16 -16.62
N TRP A 324 1.62 5.64 -16.76
CA TRP A 324 2.68 5.83 -15.77
C TRP A 324 3.10 7.30 -15.64
N PHE A 325 3.28 8.00 -16.76
CA PHE A 325 3.61 9.42 -16.80
C PHE A 325 2.50 10.28 -16.19
N VAL A 326 1.23 9.99 -16.47
CA VAL A 326 0.08 10.69 -15.86
C VAL A 326 0.03 10.47 -14.35
N LEU A 327 0.28 9.25 -13.87
CA LEU A 327 0.34 8.97 -12.42
C LEU A 327 1.50 9.71 -11.76
N LEU A 328 2.67 9.74 -12.38
CA LEU A 328 3.83 10.46 -11.88
C LEU A 328 3.60 11.97 -11.84
N LEU A 329 3.06 12.56 -12.91
CA LEU A 329 2.67 13.97 -12.94
C LEU A 329 1.65 14.30 -11.86
N ARG A 330 0.65 13.45 -11.65
CA ARG A 330 -0.34 13.61 -10.57
C ARG A 330 0.34 13.61 -9.20
N VAL A 331 1.25 12.69 -8.94
CA VAL A 331 2.00 12.60 -7.68
C VAL A 331 2.87 13.84 -7.46
N ILE A 332 3.57 14.30 -8.49
CA ILE A 332 4.39 15.52 -8.44
C ILE A 332 3.52 16.75 -8.18
N ALA A 333 2.43 16.92 -8.93
CA ALA A 333 1.54 18.07 -8.78
C ALA A 333 0.89 18.13 -7.38
N ALA A 334 0.39 16.99 -6.89
CA ALA A 334 -0.19 16.90 -5.55
C ALA A 334 0.85 17.16 -4.46
N THR A 335 2.05 16.62 -4.61
CA THR A 335 3.18 16.83 -3.68
C THR A 335 3.61 18.29 -3.67
N PHE A 336 3.78 18.91 -4.84
CA PHE A 336 4.13 20.32 -4.98
C PHE A 336 3.09 21.22 -4.33
N CYS A 337 1.80 20.99 -4.59
CA CYS A 337 0.70 21.78 -4.03
C CYS A 337 0.69 21.70 -2.50
N VAL A 338 0.76 20.50 -1.92
CA VAL A 338 0.77 20.32 -0.46
C VAL A 338 2.02 20.94 0.17
N THR A 339 3.19 20.81 -0.47
CA THR A 339 4.45 21.39 0.01
C THR A 339 4.40 22.92 0.02
N LEU A 340 3.90 23.50 -1.07
CA LEU A 340 3.74 24.95 -1.18
C LEU A 340 2.74 25.47 -0.13
N ALA A 341 1.60 24.80 0.03
CA ALA A 341 0.61 25.16 1.04
C ALA A 341 1.18 25.10 2.47
N ALA A 342 1.90 24.02 2.79
CA ALA A 342 2.57 23.87 4.10
C ALA A 342 3.64 24.95 4.32
N SER A 343 4.44 25.28 3.31
CA SER A 343 5.45 26.35 3.37
C SER A 343 4.82 27.73 3.59
N LEU A 344 3.74 28.04 2.87
CA LEU A 344 3.00 29.29 3.06
C LEU A 344 2.37 29.36 4.45
N ALA A 345 1.76 28.27 4.93
CA ALA A 345 1.18 28.20 6.27
C ALA A 345 2.26 28.37 7.37
N ALA A 346 3.43 27.76 7.20
CA ALA A 346 4.56 27.92 8.11
C ALA A 346 5.07 29.37 8.19
N ARG A 347 5.09 30.09 7.06
CA ARG A 347 5.51 31.50 6.98
C ARG A 347 4.52 32.46 7.64
N LEU A 348 3.23 32.12 7.68
CA LEU A 348 2.20 32.90 8.37
C LEU A 348 2.31 32.78 9.91
N GLY A 349 3.02 31.78 10.40
CA GLY A 349 3.32 31.58 11.82
C GLY A 349 2.66 30.33 12.42
N PRO A 350 2.88 30.09 13.71
CA PRO A 350 2.52 28.84 14.37
C PRO A 350 1.03 28.51 14.32
N THR A 351 0.16 29.45 14.66
CA THR A 351 -1.30 29.19 14.75
C THR A 351 -1.88 28.77 13.40
N SER A 352 -1.50 29.44 12.31
CA SER A 352 -1.95 29.13 10.96
C SER A 352 -1.46 27.75 10.50
N MET A 353 -0.20 27.42 10.79
CA MET A 353 0.37 26.11 10.45
C MET A 353 -0.24 24.96 11.27
N ALA A 354 -0.52 25.19 12.55
CA ALA A 354 -1.22 24.23 13.40
C ALA A 354 -2.64 23.94 12.87
N ALA A 355 -3.39 24.98 12.48
CA ALA A 355 -4.70 24.81 11.87
C ALA A 355 -4.62 24.06 10.52
N PHE A 356 -3.65 24.41 9.68
CA PHE A 356 -3.40 23.71 8.42
C PHE A 356 -3.14 22.21 8.63
N GLN A 357 -2.34 21.86 9.65
CA GLN A 357 -2.03 20.47 9.96
C GLN A 357 -3.29 19.66 10.31
N ILE A 358 -4.19 20.21 11.13
CA ILE A 358 -5.45 19.55 11.50
C ILE A 358 -6.31 19.32 10.25
N CYS A 359 -6.48 20.35 9.42
CA CYS A 359 -7.25 20.26 8.18
C CYS A 359 -6.66 19.22 7.21
N LEU A 360 -5.33 19.18 7.08
CA LEU A 360 -4.64 18.22 6.22
C LEU A 360 -4.92 16.78 6.63
N GLN A 361 -4.91 16.48 7.94
CA GLN A 361 -5.16 15.13 8.43
C GLN A 361 -6.61 14.68 8.20
N VAL A 362 -7.60 15.56 8.43
CA VAL A 362 -9.00 15.27 8.11
C VAL A 362 -9.19 15.01 6.60
N TRP A 363 -8.54 15.83 5.77
CA TRP A 363 -8.58 15.65 4.32
C TRP A 363 -7.94 14.33 3.87
N LEU A 364 -6.80 13.95 4.44
CA LEU A 364 -6.14 12.68 4.16
C LEU A 364 -7.00 11.48 4.57
N ALA A 365 -7.58 11.51 5.78
CA ALA A 365 -8.44 10.44 6.29
C ALA A 365 -9.64 10.19 5.35
N THR A 366 -10.28 11.25 4.87
CA THR A 366 -11.42 11.13 3.94
C THR A 366 -11.01 10.71 2.54
N SER A 367 -9.85 11.17 2.05
CA SER A 367 -9.35 10.85 0.72
C SER A 367 -8.87 9.40 0.59
N LEU A 368 -8.22 8.86 1.63
CA LEU A 368 -7.62 7.52 1.60
C LEU A 368 -8.65 6.38 1.63
N LEU A 369 -9.90 6.66 2.03
CA LEU A 369 -11.01 5.72 1.86
C LEU A 369 -11.23 5.37 0.38
N ALA A 370 -11.03 6.33 -0.54
CA ALA A 370 -11.18 6.11 -1.97
C ALA A 370 -10.08 5.19 -2.53
N ASP A 371 -8.88 5.28 -1.97
CA ASP A 371 -7.70 4.56 -2.48
C ASP A 371 -7.77 3.05 -2.21
N GLY A 372 -8.48 2.60 -1.17
CA GLY A 372 -8.67 1.16 -0.92
C GLY A 372 -9.37 0.43 -2.07
N LEU A 373 -10.28 1.11 -2.77
CA LEU A 373 -10.94 0.56 -3.95
C LEU A 373 -9.99 0.48 -5.16
N ALA A 374 -9.13 1.48 -5.32
CA ALA A 374 -8.11 1.48 -6.36
C ALA A 374 -7.12 0.32 -6.18
N VAL A 375 -6.71 0.03 -4.94
CA VAL A 375 -5.85 -1.12 -4.61
C VAL A 375 -6.52 -2.44 -4.99
N ALA A 376 -7.80 -2.62 -4.68
CA ALA A 376 -8.53 -3.82 -5.07
C ALA A 376 -8.63 -3.97 -6.60
N GLY A 377 -8.91 -2.86 -7.30
CA GLY A 377 -8.91 -2.82 -8.76
C GLY A 377 -7.57 -3.24 -9.35
N GLN A 378 -6.46 -2.68 -8.86
CA GLN A 378 -5.10 -3.01 -9.32
C GLN A 378 -4.76 -4.50 -9.13
N ALA A 379 -5.03 -5.06 -7.95
CA ALA A 379 -4.71 -6.45 -7.64
C ALA A 379 -5.54 -7.44 -8.48
N ILE A 380 -6.83 -7.15 -8.70
CA ILE A 380 -7.72 -8.00 -9.50
C ILE A 380 -7.39 -7.87 -10.99
N LEU A 381 -7.20 -6.66 -11.53
CA LEU A 381 -6.84 -6.46 -12.93
C LEU A 381 -5.52 -7.14 -13.27
N ALA A 382 -4.47 -6.96 -12.45
CA ALA A 382 -3.16 -7.58 -12.70
C ALA A 382 -3.28 -9.11 -12.82
N SER A 383 -4.03 -9.73 -11.91
CA SER A 383 -4.27 -11.18 -11.93
C SER A 383 -5.15 -11.63 -13.10
N ALA A 384 -6.17 -10.85 -13.48
CA ALA A 384 -7.06 -11.16 -14.60
C ALA A 384 -6.31 -11.10 -15.93
N PHE A 385 -5.45 -10.09 -16.13
CA PHE A 385 -4.59 -9.99 -17.30
C PHE A 385 -3.58 -11.14 -17.38
N ALA A 386 -2.96 -11.52 -16.26
CA ALA A 386 -2.05 -12.66 -16.22
C ALA A 386 -2.74 -13.98 -16.61
N LYS A 387 -4.02 -14.15 -16.24
CA LYS A 387 -4.85 -15.31 -16.58
C LYS A 387 -5.57 -15.21 -17.92
N LYS A 388 -5.39 -14.11 -18.67
CA LYS A 388 -6.09 -13.79 -19.92
C LYS A 388 -7.63 -13.78 -19.81
N ASP A 389 -8.15 -13.50 -18.62
CA ASP A 389 -9.59 -13.39 -18.34
C ASP A 389 -10.07 -11.93 -18.52
N PHE A 390 -10.43 -11.60 -19.75
CA PHE A 390 -10.79 -10.22 -20.14
C PHE A 390 -12.18 -9.80 -19.67
N ASP A 391 -13.10 -10.75 -19.47
CA ASP A 391 -14.45 -10.46 -18.97
C ASP A 391 -14.39 -10.02 -17.50
N LYS A 392 -13.61 -10.73 -16.68
CA LYS A 392 -13.36 -10.34 -15.28
C LYS A 392 -12.64 -9.00 -15.18
N ALA A 393 -11.66 -8.74 -16.05
CA ALA A 393 -10.95 -7.46 -16.10
C ALA A 393 -11.89 -6.29 -16.40
N THR A 394 -12.75 -6.44 -17.42
CA THR A 394 -13.70 -5.39 -17.85
C THR A 394 -14.78 -5.14 -16.80
N GLY A 395 -15.33 -6.22 -16.21
CA GLY A 395 -16.31 -6.12 -15.13
C GLY A 395 -15.75 -5.41 -13.88
N THR A 396 -14.52 -5.73 -13.50
CA THR A 396 -13.84 -5.08 -12.38
C THR A 396 -13.56 -3.61 -12.66
N ALA A 397 -13.02 -3.30 -13.85
CA ALA A 397 -12.71 -1.91 -14.23
C ALA A 397 -13.96 -1.02 -14.22
N SER A 398 -15.06 -1.52 -14.81
CA SER A 398 -16.35 -0.81 -14.82
C SER A 398 -16.85 -0.52 -13.41
N ARG A 399 -16.82 -1.51 -12.51
CA ARG A 399 -17.27 -1.32 -11.12
C ARG A 399 -16.41 -0.33 -10.36
N VAL A 400 -15.08 -0.47 -10.42
CA VAL A 400 -14.16 0.45 -9.74
C VAL A 400 -14.41 1.89 -10.22
N LEU A 401 -14.60 2.10 -11.52
CA LEU A 401 -14.97 3.40 -12.11
C LEU A 401 -16.31 3.93 -11.60
N GLN A 402 -17.31 3.08 -11.38
CA GLN A 402 -18.64 3.49 -10.91
C GLN A 402 -18.67 3.96 -9.44
N PHE A 403 -17.76 3.47 -8.60
CA PHE A 403 -17.67 3.90 -7.20
C PHE A 403 -16.98 5.27 -7.03
N TYR A 404 -16.10 5.69 -7.95
CA TYR A 404 -15.37 6.96 -7.87
C TYR A 404 -16.29 8.20 -7.77
N PRO A 405 -17.34 8.34 -8.61
CA PRO A 405 -18.32 9.43 -8.49
C PRO A 405 -19.05 9.45 -7.15
N SER A 406 -19.32 8.28 -6.57
CA SER A 406 -20.04 8.12 -5.30
C SER A 406 -19.20 8.62 -4.11
N LEU A 407 -17.90 8.34 -4.13
CA LEU A 407 -16.92 8.87 -3.18
C LEU A 407 -16.71 10.39 -3.32
N LEU A 408 -16.70 10.89 -4.55
CA LEU A 408 -16.63 12.33 -4.82
C LEU A 408 -17.87 13.07 -4.27
N LEU A 409 -19.06 12.47 -4.44
CA LEU A 409 -20.30 12.97 -3.87
C LEU A 409 -20.26 13.00 -2.34
N LEU A 410 -19.77 11.92 -1.69
CA LEU A 410 -19.58 11.90 -0.24
C LEU A 410 -18.64 13.02 0.24
N TYR A 411 -17.54 13.25 -0.48
CA TYR A 411 -16.62 14.36 -0.22
C TYR A 411 -17.30 15.73 -0.34
N TYR A 412 -18.07 15.96 -1.41
CA TYR A 412 -18.84 17.19 -1.59
C TYR A 412 -19.93 17.36 -0.52
N SER A 413 -20.59 16.29 -0.10
CA SER A 413 -21.59 16.30 0.98
C SER A 413 -20.96 16.63 2.33
N LEU A 414 -19.80 16.07 2.67
CA LEU A 414 -19.07 16.40 3.89
C LEU A 414 -18.59 17.87 3.88
N ARG A 415 -18.15 18.38 2.71
CA ARG A 415 -17.79 19.79 2.52
C ARG A 415 -18.99 20.72 2.71
N GLN A 416 -20.16 20.35 2.18
CA GLN A 416 -21.42 21.10 2.37
C GLN A 416 -21.84 21.13 3.84
N VAL A 417 -21.77 19.99 4.54
CA VAL A 417 -22.09 19.91 5.99
C VAL A 417 -21.14 20.77 6.83
N TYR A 418 -19.86 20.85 6.46
CA TYR A 418 -18.89 21.72 7.13
C TYR A 418 -19.20 23.22 6.90
N LEU A 419 -19.52 23.60 5.66
CA LEU A 419 -19.89 24.99 5.31
C LEU A 419 -21.22 25.43 5.92
N LEU A 420 -22.17 24.50 6.11
CA LEU A 420 -23.46 24.76 6.75
C LEU A 420 -23.38 24.90 8.28
N ARG A 421 -22.26 24.51 8.91
CA ARG A 421 -22.07 24.59 10.37
C ARG A 421 -21.36 25.86 10.84
N THR A 422 -20.95 26.74 9.92
CA THR A 422 -20.40 28.06 10.26
C THR A 422 -21.42 29.19 10.01
N PRO A 423 -22.13 29.65 11.04
CA PRO A 423 -22.55 31.04 11.14
C PRO A 423 -21.70 31.71 12.22
N MET A 424 -20.41 31.97 11.98
CA MET A 424 -19.61 32.79 12.90
C MET A 424 -18.29 33.33 12.33
N PHE A 425 -18.32 33.78 11.07
CA PHE A 425 -17.41 34.85 10.62
C PHE A 425 -18.26 35.84 9.83
N SER A 426 -19.19 36.48 10.54
CA SER A 426 -19.85 37.70 10.12
C SER A 426 -19.42 38.78 11.13
N ASP A 427 -18.76 39.79 10.57
CA ASP A 427 -18.71 41.18 11.03
C ASP A 427 -18.34 41.44 12.50
N SER A 428 -17.06 41.78 12.75
CA SER A 428 -16.60 43.08 13.29
C SER A 428 -15.11 43.09 13.56
#